data_AF-A0AAW0W576-F1
#
_entry.id   AF-A0AAW0W576-F1
#
_cell.length_a   1.000
_cell.length_b   1.000
_cell.length_c   1.000
_cell.angle_alpha   90.00
_cell.angle_beta   90.00
_cell.angle_gamma   90.00
#
_symmetry.space_group_name_H-M   'P 1'
#
loop_
_entity.id
_entity.type
_entity.pdbx_description
1 polymer ?
#
loop_
_entity_poly.entity_id
_entity_poly.type
_entity_poly.pdbx_seq_one_letter_code
_entity_poly.pdbx_strand_id
1 'polypeptide(L)'
;FSTSEKGNKHLLVMVDNLTRYSELVPIPDKTAETVAIAFREHVVLRHTCPRVLLSDNGSEFINGIMQDLCSRFNIHQVPVAPRHPASNGLAERTNRKVLEVLRVTVNPSCTTWDEAIPDVQCTLNSSLNSSIGETPHFALYGYDKRLPYEILFAPPRPTY
;
A
#
# COMPACT_ATOMS: atom_id res chain seq x y z
N PHE A 1 8.79 13.65 -2.70
CA PHE A 1 9.67 13.34 -3.85
C PHE A 1 9.77 14.58 -4.72
N SER A 2 10.82 14.72 -5.54
CA SER A 2 10.73 15.59 -6.71
C SER A 2 9.62 15.08 -7.65
N THR A 3 9.08 15.94 -8.51
CA THR A 3 8.13 15.48 -9.54
C THR A 3 8.84 14.47 -10.44
N SER A 4 8.27 13.27 -10.61
CA SER A 4 8.84 12.26 -11.49
C SER A 4 8.68 12.64 -12.96
N GLU A 5 9.36 11.94 -13.85
CA GLU A 5 9.19 12.10 -15.31
C GLU A 5 7.77 11.76 -15.77
N LYS A 6 7.07 10.89 -15.03
CA LYS A 6 5.66 10.53 -15.27
C LYS A 6 4.68 11.51 -14.60
N GLY A 7 5.18 12.59 -13.99
CA GLY A 7 4.38 13.62 -13.35
C GLY A 7 3.95 13.32 -11.91
N ASN A 8 4.42 12.24 -11.30
CA ASN A 8 4.04 11.83 -9.94
C ASN A 8 4.76 12.67 -8.89
N LYS A 9 4.04 13.09 -7.85
CA LYS A 9 4.57 13.94 -6.77
C LYS A 9 4.41 13.30 -5.38
N HIS A 10 3.42 12.44 -5.24
CA HIS A 10 3.08 11.79 -3.99
C HIS A 10 3.00 10.28 -4.17
N LEU A 11 3.06 9.57 -3.04
CA LEU A 11 2.86 8.13 -2.97
C LEU A 11 1.66 7.88 -2.07
N LEU A 12 0.60 7.31 -2.61
CA LEU A 12 -0.51 6.79 -1.84
C LEU A 12 -0.14 5.42 -1.29
N VAL A 13 -0.32 5.25 0.02
CA VAL A 13 -0.03 4.00 0.73
C VAL A 13 -1.35 3.46 1.29
N MET A 14 -1.74 2.28 0.85
CA MET A 14 -2.93 1.58 1.32
C MET A 14 -2.51 0.24 1.89
N VAL A 15 -2.99 -0.09 3.09
CA VAL A 15 -2.51 -1.26 3.84
C VAL A 15 -3.69 -2.07 4.32
N ASP A 16 -3.69 -3.36 4.02
CA ASP A 16 -4.64 -4.27 4.61
C ASP A 16 -4.34 -4.51 6.10
N ASN A 17 -5.38 -4.37 6.93
CA ASN A 17 -5.25 -4.44 8.38
C ASN A 17 -5.04 -5.87 8.90
N LEU A 18 -5.38 -6.91 8.14
CA LEU A 18 -5.17 -8.28 8.59
C LEU A 18 -3.78 -8.78 8.16
N THR A 19 -3.52 -8.75 6.87
CA THR A 19 -2.36 -9.36 6.22
C THR A 19 -1.15 -8.43 6.18
N ARG A 20 -1.32 -7.13 6.47
CA ARG A 20 -0.30 -6.09 6.29
C ARG A 20 0.10 -5.88 4.83
N TYR A 21 -0.62 -6.47 3.88
CA TYR A 21 -0.34 -6.31 2.47
C TYR A 21 -0.49 -4.84 2.08
N SER A 22 0.55 -4.28 1.48
CA SER A 22 0.63 -2.86 1.17
C SER A 22 0.57 -2.65 -0.35
N GLU A 23 -0.32 -1.76 -0.78
CA GLU A 23 -0.38 -1.20 -2.13
C GLU A 23 0.25 0.20 -2.10
N LEU A 24 1.25 0.40 -2.96
CA LEU A 24 2.00 1.64 -3.10
C LEU A 24 1.74 2.22 -4.49
N VAL A 25 1.07 3.36 -4.56
CA VAL A 25 0.61 3.94 -5.83
C VAL A 25 1.16 5.36 -5.99
N PRO A 26 2.09 5.59 -6.93
CA PRO A 26 2.51 6.94 -7.30
C PRO A 26 1.31 7.73 -7.84
N ILE A 27 1.13 8.95 -7.35
CA ILE A 27 0.03 9.83 -7.77
C ILE A 27 0.53 11.26 -8.07
N PRO A 28 -0.05 11.94 -9.06
CA PRO A 28 0.37 13.29 -9.49
C PRO A 28 -0.04 14.40 -8.49
N ASP A 29 -1.13 14.18 -7.77
CA ASP A 29 -1.71 15.12 -6.82
C ASP A 29 -2.51 14.36 -5.74
N LYS A 30 -2.98 15.09 -4.73
CA LYS A 30 -3.82 14.57 -3.64
C LYS A 30 -5.30 14.90 -3.84
N THR A 31 -5.76 15.06 -5.07
CA THR A 31 -7.20 15.32 -5.28
C THR A 31 -8.01 14.06 -4.94
N ALA A 32 -9.24 14.28 -4.49
CA ALA A 32 -10.18 13.22 -4.18
C ALA A 32 -10.41 12.25 -5.34
N GLU A 33 -10.47 12.77 -6.58
CA GLU A 33 -10.65 11.98 -7.79
C GLU A 33 -9.47 11.04 -8.04
N THR A 34 -8.24 11.57 -7.98
CA THR A 34 -7.01 10.77 -8.12
C THR A 34 -6.95 9.66 -7.08
N VAL A 35 -7.26 9.96 -5.81
CA VAL A 35 -7.27 8.97 -4.73
C VAL A 35 -8.38 7.92 -4.92
N ALA A 36 -9.59 8.33 -5.33
CA ALA A 36 -10.71 7.44 -5.57
C ALA A 36 -10.42 6.44 -6.72
N ILE A 37 -9.84 6.93 -7.83
CA ILE A 37 -9.43 6.10 -8.96
C ILE A 37 -8.37 5.10 -8.50
N ALA A 38 -7.32 5.58 -7.83
CA ALA A 38 -6.23 4.72 -7.34
C ALA A 38 -6.76 3.63 -6.37
N PHE A 39 -7.61 3.99 -5.42
CA PHE A 39 -8.21 3.03 -4.49
C PHE A 39 -9.06 1.98 -5.22
N ARG A 40 -9.90 2.41 -6.17
CA ARG A 40 -10.72 1.48 -6.96
C ARG A 40 -9.85 0.50 -7.74
N GLU A 41 -8.85 0.99 -8.47
CA GLU A 41 -8.05 0.16 -9.37
C GLU A 41 -7.08 -0.76 -8.63
N HIS A 42 -6.42 -0.26 -7.60
CA HIS A 42 -5.36 -1.00 -6.91
C HIS A 42 -5.85 -1.81 -5.71
N VAL A 43 -7.03 -1.52 -5.17
CA VAL A 43 -7.61 -2.27 -4.05
C VAL A 43 -8.85 -3.04 -4.48
N VAL A 44 -9.92 -2.33 -4.88
CA VAL A 44 -11.22 -2.95 -5.12
C VAL A 44 -11.20 -3.93 -6.30
N LEU A 45 -10.59 -3.53 -7.42
CA LEU A 45 -10.54 -4.36 -8.64
C LEU A 45 -9.45 -5.43 -8.60
N ARG A 46 -8.34 -5.16 -7.92
CA ARG A 46 -7.20 -6.09 -7.84
C ARG A 46 -7.42 -7.19 -6.80
N HIS A 47 -8.01 -6.84 -5.67
CA HIS A 47 -8.23 -7.73 -4.54
C HIS A 47 -9.72 -8.00 -4.38
N THR A 48 -10.30 -7.50 -3.29
CA THR A 48 -11.73 -7.56 -3.02
C THR A 48 -12.17 -6.20 -2.48
N CYS A 49 -13.47 -5.95 -2.53
CA CYS A 49 -14.04 -4.77 -1.90
C CYS A 49 -13.92 -4.88 -0.36
N PRO A 50 -13.19 -3.96 0.31
CA PRO A 50 -13.06 -4.00 1.75
C PRO A 50 -14.38 -3.61 2.43
N ARG A 51 -14.67 -4.18 3.59
CA ARG A 51 -15.86 -3.79 4.36
C ARG A 51 -15.72 -2.42 5.01
N VAL A 52 -14.50 -2.04 5.37
CA VAL A 52 -14.21 -0.81 6.11
C VAL A 52 -13.01 -0.12 5.47
N LEU A 53 -13.15 1.18 5.20
CA LEU A 53 -12.03 2.04 4.81
C LEU A 53 -11.67 2.94 5.98
N LEU A 54 -10.48 2.72 6.55
CA LEU A 54 -9.90 3.57 7.59
C LEU A 54 -8.97 4.59 6.94
N SER A 55 -9.23 5.88 7.16
CA SER A 55 -8.39 6.97 6.67
C SER A 55 -8.28 8.06 7.74
N ASP A 56 -7.28 8.94 7.63
CA ASP A 56 -7.30 10.17 8.42
C ASP A 56 -8.39 11.14 7.92
N ASN A 57 -8.48 12.31 8.55
CA ASN A 57 -9.41 13.38 8.18
C ASN A 57 -8.88 14.26 7.03
N GLY A 58 -7.98 13.75 6.18
CA GLY A 58 -7.52 14.44 4.98
C GLY A 58 -8.67 14.74 4.02
N SER A 59 -8.64 15.90 3.36
CA SER A 59 -9.68 16.29 2.39
C SER A 59 -9.70 15.38 1.17
N GLU A 60 -8.57 14.72 0.87
CA GLU A 60 -8.46 13.68 -0.15
C GLU A 60 -9.34 12.44 0.15
N PHE A 61 -9.62 12.16 1.42
CA PHE A 61 -10.43 11.02 1.84
C PHE A 61 -11.85 11.41 2.26
N ILE A 62 -12.01 12.58 2.89
CA ILE A 62 -13.31 13.04 3.40
C ILE A 62 -13.91 14.06 2.42
N ASN A 63 -14.63 13.56 1.42
CA ASN A 63 -15.28 14.35 0.39
C ASN A 63 -16.42 13.56 -0.28
N GLY A 64 -17.24 14.24 -1.10
CA GLY A 64 -18.40 13.63 -1.76
C GLY A 64 -18.06 12.52 -2.76
N ILE A 65 -16.88 12.56 -3.40
CA ILE A 65 -16.45 11.53 -4.36
C ILE A 65 -16.15 10.23 -3.63
N MET A 66 -15.37 10.29 -2.55
CA MET A 66 -15.05 9.12 -1.73
C MET A 66 -16.29 8.56 -1.04
N GLN A 67 -17.21 9.42 -0.59
CA GLN A 67 -18.48 9.00 -0.01
C GLN A 67 -19.37 8.26 -1.02
N ASP A 68 -19.51 8.78 -2.24
CA ASP A 68 -20.26 8.11 -3.32
C ASP A 68 -19.63 6.76 -3.67
N LEU A 69 -18.30 6.72 -3.85
CA LEU A 69 -17.55 5.50 -4.13
C LEU A 69 -17.79 4.44 -3.06
N CYS A 70 -17.66 4.81 -1.78
CA CYS A 70 -17.87 3.91 -0.66
C CYS A 70 -19.33 3.43 -0.60
N SER A 71 -20.29 4.32 -0.81
CA SER A 71 -21.72 3.96 -0.84
C SER A 71 -22.03 2.95 -1.95
N ARG A 72 -21.52 3.17 -3.16
CA ARG A 72 -21.74 2.28 -4.31
C ARG A 72 -21.15 0.89 -4.12
N PHE A 73 -20.05 0.80 -3.38
CA PHE A 73 -19.38 -0.47 -3.09
C PHE A 73 -19.75 -1.06 -1.72
N ASN A 74 -20.68 -0.44 -0.98
CA ASN A 74 -21.08 -0.85 0.37
C ASN A 74 -19.88 -0.93 1.35
N ILE A 75 -18.99 0.05 1.26
CA ILE A 75 -17.82 0.22 2.12
C ILE A 75 -18.17 1.19 3.25
N HIS A 76 -17.93 0.79 4.49
CA HIS A 76 -18.10 1.68 5.64
C HIS A 76 -16.84 2.54 5.84
N GLN A 77 -16.91 3.82 5.49
CA GLN A 77 -15.81 4.74 5.70
C GLN A 77 -15.73 5.18 7.18
N VAL A 78 -14.56 5.02 7.80
CA VAL A 78 -14.31 5.37 9.19
C VAL A 78 -13.16 6.37 9.25
N PRO A 79 -13.44 7.66 9.45
CA PRO A 79 -12.39 8.63 9.74
C PRO A 79 -11.73 8.32 11.08
N VAL A 80 -10.40 8.19 11.07
CA VAL A 80 -9.60 7.97 12.26
C VAL A 80 -9.48 9.30 13.01
N ALA A 81 -9.98 9.32 14.26
CA ALA A 81 -9.80 10.47 15.12
C ALA A 81 -8.29 10.73 15.33
N PRO A 82 -7.82 11.99 15.35
CA PRO A 82 -6.39 12.35 15.46
C PRO A 82 -5.65 11.76 16.68
N ARG A 83 -6.37 11.20 17.66
CA ARG A 83 -5.85 10.64 18.92
C ARG A 83 -6.39 9.23 19.22
N HIS A 84 -6.56 8.36 18.23
CA HIS A 84 -6.83 6.93 18.49
C HIS A 84 -5.56 6.07 18.25
N PRO A 85 -4.71 5.86 19.28
CA PRO A 85 -3.41 5.20 19.13
C PRO A 85 -3.49 3.77 18.55
N ALA A 86 -4.59 3.06 18.79
CA ALA A 86 -4.77 1.68 18.32
C ALA A 86 -4.94 1.59 16.79
N SER A 87 -5.76 2.47 16.19
CA SER A 87 -6.00 2.48 14.74
C SER A 87 -4.91 3.22 13.97
N ASN A 88 -4.41 4.34 14.52
CA ASN A 88 -3.40 5.14 13.83
C ASN A 88 -1.98 4.55 13.95
N GLY A 89 -1.69 3.85 15.06
CA GLY A 89 -0.36 3.28 15.30
C GLY A 89 0.04 2.21 14.30
N LEU A 90 -0.93 1.51 13.70
CA LEU A 90 -0.63 0.59 12.61
C LEU A 90 -0.27 1.33 11.32
N ALA A 91 -1.12 2.27 10.89
CA ALA A 91 -0.87 3.07 9.69
C ALA A 91 0.47 3.81 9.82
N GLU A 92 0.77 4.40 10.98
CA GLU A 92 2.07 5.02 11.26
C GLU A 92 3.25 4.05 11.19
N ARG A 93 3.13 2.85 11.77
CA ARG A 93 4.20 1.84 11.72
C ARG A 93 4.43 1.35 10.30
N THR A 94 3.37 1.08 9.55
CA THR A 94 3.50 0.63 8.16
C THR A 94 4.05 1.75 7.28
N ASN A 95 3.54 2.98 7.41
CA ASN A 95 4.07 4.14 6.69
C ASN A 95 5.55 4.38 7.02
N ARG A 96 5.95 4.20 8.29
CA ARG A 96 7.37 4.30 8.68
C ARG A 96 8.23 3.24 8.00
N LYS A 97 7.79 1.99 7.98
CA LYS A 97 8.52 0.90 7.31
C LYS A 97 8.60 1.10 5.80
N VAL A 98 7.50 1.55 5.18
CA VAL A 98 7.46 1.95 3.76
C VAL A 98 8.48 3.06 3.51
N LEU A 99 8.50 4.10 4.33
CA LEU A 99 9.46 5.20 4.22
C LEU A 99 10.91 4.76 4.44
N GLU A 100 11.18 3.82 5.35
CA GLU A 100 12.51 3.27 5.57
C GLU A 100 13.03 2.52 4.34
N VAL A 101 12.21 1.63 3.76
CA VAL A 101 12.58 0.92 2.53
C VAL A 101 12.75 1.90 1.38
N LEU A 102 11.83 2.85 1.21
CA LEU A 102 11.93 3.89 0.18
C LEU A 102 13.21 4.70 0.30
N ARG A 103 13.66 5.06 1.51
CA ARG A 103 14.90 5.83 1.70
C ARG A 103 16.16 5.10 1.26
N VAL A 104 16.16 3.77 1.33
CA VAL A 104 17.30 2.94 0.93
C VAL A 104 17.24 2.64 -0.58
N THR A 105 16.05 2.39 -1.11
CA THR A 105 15.87 1.95 -2.50
C THR A 105 15.75 3.12 -3.48
N VAL A 106 15.29 4.28 -3.01
CA VAL A 106 14.87 5.40 -3.85
C VAL A 106 15.59 6.67 -3.44
N ASN A 107 16.37 7.25 -4.36
CA ASN A 107 16.89 8.60 -4.17
C ASN A 107 15.76 9.62 -4.41
N PRO A 108 15.30 10.37 -3.37
CA PRO A 108 14.14 11.26 -3.51
C PRO A 108 14.38 12.46 -4.45
N SER A 109 15.64 12.73 -4.78
CA SER A 109 16.07 13.77 -5.73
C SER A 109 16.07 13.27 -7.18
N CYS A 110 15.91 11.96 -7.40
CA CYS A 110 15.87 11.36 -8.72
C CYS A 110 14.45 11.46 -9.31
N THR A 111 14.36 11.78 -10.59
CA THR A 111 13.09 11.92 -11.33
C THR A 111 12.46 10.59 -11.71
N THR A 112 13.16 9.47 -11.51
CA THR A 112 12.68 8.11 -11.80
C THR A 112 12.27 7.33 -10.55
N TRP A 113 12.04 8.05 -9.44
CA TRP A 113 11.72 7.44 -8.14
C TRP A 113 10.49 6.53 -8.18
N ASP A 114 9.52 6.85 -9.04
CA ASP A 114 8.26 6.11 -9.17
C ASP A 114 8.42 4.78 -9.90
N GLU A 115 9.51 4.59 -10.66
CA GLU A 115 9.82 3.34 -11.36
C GLU A 115 10.25 2.23 -10.41
N ALA A 116 10.86 2.59 -9.27
CA ALA A 116 11.31 1.65 -8.25
C ALA A 116 10.20 1.21 -7.29
N ILE A 117 9.03 1.86 -7.33
CA ILE A 117 7.93 1.60 -6.39
C ILE A 117 7.39 0.16 -6.46
N PRO A 118 7.22 -0.47 -7.64
CA PRO A 118 6.83 -1.87 -7.72
C PRO A 118 7.82 -2.82 -7.00
N ASP A 119 9.13 -2.55 -7.09
CA ASP A 119 10.16 -3.35 -6.42
C ASP A 119 10.14 -3.17 -4.90
N VAL A 120 9.91 -1.94 -4.45
CA VAL A 120 9.70 -1.61 -3.03
C VAL A 120 8.47 -2.34 -2.49
N GLN A 121 7.33 -2.25 -3.19
CA GLN A 121 6.10 -2.96 -2.82
C GLN A 121 6.31 -4.47 -2.78
N CYS A 122 7.02 -5.02 -3.77
CA CYS A 122 7.37 -6.43 -3.81
C CYS A 122 8.15 -6.85 -2.56
N THR A 123 9.21 -6.10 -2.24
CA THR A 123 10.10 -6.35 -1.10
C THR A 123 9.34 -6.30 0.22
N LEU A 124 8.49 -5.29 0.41
CA LEU A 124 7.69 -5.15 1.63
C LEU A 124 6.73 -6.32 1.82
N ASN A 125 6.06 -6.75 0.75
CA ASN A 125 5.05 -7.80 0.82
C ASN A 125 5.66 -9.21 0.88
N SER A 126 6.92 -9.41 0.48
CA SER A 126 7.62 -10.70 0.59
C SER A 126 8.55 -10.80 1.81
N SER A 127 8.69 -9.74 2.60
CA SER A 127 9.52 -9.75 3.81
C SER A 127 8.72 -10.18 5.03
N LEU A 128 9.34 -10.92 5.94
CA LEU A 128 8.74 -11.32 7.21
C LEU A 128 8.23 -10.08 7.97
N ASN A 129 6.96 -10.11 8.35
CA ASN A 129 6.36 -9.07 9.16
C ASN A 129 6.14 -9.59 10.59
N SER A 130 6.91 -9.03 11.53
CA SER A 130 6.91 -9.45 12.94
C SER A 130 5.55 -9.33 13.63
N SER A 131 4.65 -8.45 13.15
CA SER A 131 3.32 -8.29 13.75
C SER A 131 2.35 -9.43 13.42
N ILE A 132 2.57 -10.14 12.33
CA ILE A 132 1.74 -11.28 11.89
C ILE A 132 2.51 -12.60 11.91
N GLY A 133 3.82 -12.57 12.12
CA GLY A 133 4.68 -13.76 12.15
C GLY A 133 4.90 -14.41 10.78
N GLU A 134 4.52 -13.74 9.70
CA GLU A 134 4.49 -14.26 8.32
C GLU A 134 4.74 -13.13 7.31
N THR A 135 4.96 -13.45 6.04
CA THR A 135 5.03 -12.47 4.95
C THR A 135 3.62 -11.98 4.59
N PRO A 136 3.44 -10.68 4.27
CA PRO A 136 2.14 -10.18 3.84
C PRO A 136 1.57 -10.89 2.60
N HIS A 137 2.44 -11.33 1.68
CA HIS A 137 2.03 -12.07 0.49
C HIS A 137 1.46 -13.44 0.85
N PHE A 138 2.13 -14.22 1.71
CA PHE A 138 1.61 -15.50 2.16
C PHE A 138 0.30 -15.31 2.95
N ALA A 139 0.24 -14.31 3.83
CA ALA A 139 -0.98 -14.04 4.60
C ALA A 139 -2.19 -13.68 3.71
N LEU A 140 -1.97 -13.02 2.57
CA LEU A 140 -3.03 -12.65 1.64
C LEU A 140 -3.39 -13.78 0.67
N TYR A 141 -2.41 -14.44 0.08
CA TYR A 141 -2.62 -15.39 -1.02
C TYR A 141 -2.56 -16.87 -0.60
N GLY A 142 -2.04 -17.17 0.59
CA GLY A 142 -1.91 -18.53 1.11
C GLY A 142 -0.71 -19.31 0.55
N TYR A 143 0.21 -18.66 -0.16
CA TYR A 143 1.44 -19.28 -0.68
C TYR A 143 2.61 -18.30 -0.70
N ASP A 144 3.83 -18.83 -0.71
CA ASP A 144 5.06 -18.04 -0.74
C ASP A 144 5.25 -17.34 -2.07
N LYS A 145 5.63 -16.06 -2.02
CA LYS A 145 6.02 -15.32 -3.22
C LYS A 145 7.32 -15.89 -3.77
N ARG A 146 7.31 -16.37 -5.01
CA ARG A 146 8.54 -16.75 -5.71
C ARG A 146 9.25 -15.51 -6.23
N LEU A 147 10.43 -15.21 -5.71
CA LEU A 147 11.22 -14.04 -6.13
C LEU A 147 12.25 -14.43 -7.21
N PRO A 148 12.57 -13.54 -8.16
CA PRO A 148 13.51 -13.85 -9.24
C PRO A 148 14.87 -14.35 -8.75
N TYR A 149 15.41 -13.78 -7.66
CA TYR A 149 16.69 -14.23 -7.11
C TYR A 149 16.63 -15.65 -6.51
N GLU A 150 15.47 -16.10 -6.01
CA GLU A 150 15.32 -17.47 -5.51
C GLU A 150 15.36 -18.47 -6.67
N ILE A 151 14.84 -18.10 -7.84
CA ILE A 151 14.90 -18.94 -9.04
C ILE A 151 16.32 -19.02 -9.59
N LEU A 152 17.04 -17.88 -9.56
CA LEU A 152 18.38 -17.77 -10.13
C LEU A 152 19.46 -18.37 -9.22
N PHE A 153 19.27 -18.33 -7.89
CA PHE A 153 20.35 -18.61 -6.94
C PHE A 153 19.98 -19.59 -5.82
N ALA A 154 18.71 -19.97 -5.63
CA ALA A 154 18.34 -20.98 -4.63
C ALA A 154 18.07 -22.34 -5.30
N PRO A 155 18.52 -23.47 -4.70
CA PRO A 155 18.07 -24.77 -5.13
C PRO A 155 16.54 -24.87 -4.97
N PRO A 156 15.82 -25.56 -5.88
CA PRO A 156 14.38 -25.70 -5.77
C PRO A 156 14.01 -26.27 -4.40
N ARG A 157 13.08 -25.60 -3.70
CA ARG A 157 12.56 -26.14 -2.43
C ARG A 157 11.90 -27.50 -2.74
N PRO A 158 12.19 -28.56 -1.96
CA PRO A 158 11.55 -29.85 -2.16
C PRO A 158 10.04 -29.67 -2.03
N THR A 159 9.31 -30.16 -3.03
CA THR A 159 7.86 -30.28 -2.98
C THR A 159 7.53 -31.49 -2.14
N TYR A 160 6.78 -31.28 -1.05
CA TYR A 160 6.22 -32.37 -0.23
C TYR A 160 4.84 -32.75 -0.78
#